data_AF-B2JTN6-F1
#
_entry.id   AF-B2JTN6-F1
#
_cell.length_a   1.000
_cell.length_b   1.000
_cell.length_c   1.000
_cell.angle_alpha   90.00
_cell.angle_beta   90.00
_cell.angle_gamma   90.00
#
_symmetry.space_group_name_H-M   'P 1'
#
loop_
_entity.id
_entity.type
_entity.pdbx_description
1 polymer ?
#
loop_
_entity_poly.entity_id
_entity_poly.type
_entity_poly.pdbx_seq_one_letter_code
_entity_poly.pdbx_strand_id
1 'polypeptide(L)'
;MEEHMPGIALDSVAIFQRKVSTFSASYIADWRDWISTPPHAKPARLGKILRKWQACRPNTMRRDELSAGHEPPYLDDLIAQAAPHVEVLSTFDIAQFSPIGDRAYVLALDALWNVFEHLSYEGRARAGLAGSVGISKAVMLITDGRVGPAFDSEVRSALKIGKISNASEWQNALLRVSEDIQAFEKEAGLAFSTAKPPGFEALENGRVYDMALGPR
;
A
#
# COMPACT_ATOMS: atom_id res chain seq x y z
N MET A 1 -9.01 -13.22 -27.61
CA MET A 1 -9.94 -12.39 -26.84
C MET A 1 -9.08 -11.38 -26.11
N GLU A 2 -9.13 -10.11 -26.50
CA GLU A 2 -8.44 -9.05 -25.76
C GLU A 2 -9.13 -8.91 -24.41
N GLU A 3 -8.52 -9.49 -23.38
CA GLU A 3 -8.93 -9.26 -22.00
C GLU A 3 -8.79 -7.76 -21.72
N HIS A 4 -9.91 -7.11 -21.49
CA HIS A 4 -9.96 -5.71 -21.10
C HIS A 4 -9.09 -5.52 -19.84
N MET A 5 -7.91 -4.92 -20.02
CA MET A 5 -6.96 -4.68 -18.94
C MET A 5 -7.61 -3.74 -17.93
N PRO A 6 -7.82 -4.20 -16.68
CA PRO A 6 -8.56 -3.46 -15.66
C PRO A 6 -7.62 -2.54 -14.89
N GLY A 7 -8.06 -1.33 -14.52
CA GLY A 7 -7.25 -0.36 -13.77
C GLY A 7 -7.11 0.99 -14.50
N ILE A 8 -5.87 1.39 -14.77
CA ILE A 8 -5.53 2.61 -15.52
C ILE A 8 -4.96 2.33 -16.92
N ALA A 9 -4.73 1.07 -17.30
CA ALA A 9 -4.07 0.71 -18.57
C ALA A 9 -4.62 1.41 -19.82
N LEU A 10 -5.93 1.71 -19.84
CA LEU A 10 -6.62 2.37 -20.95
C LEU A 10 -6.97 3.84 -20.68
N ASP A 11 -6.54 4.40 -19.56
CA ASP A 11 -6.72 5.81 -19.27
C ASP A 11 -5.79 6.65 -20.16
N SER A 12 -6.31 7.77 -20.70
CA SER A 12 -5.41 8.82 -21.17
C SER A 12 -4.73 9.50 -19.97
N VAL A 13 -3.59 10.16 -20.21
CA VAL A 13 -2.87 10.94 -19.19
C VAL A 13 -3.80 11.93 -18.48
N ALA A 14 -4.68 12.62 -19.22
CA ALA A 14 -5.63 13.57 -18.65
C ALA A 14 -6.68 12.89 -17.74
N ILE A 15 -7.13 11.69 -18.09
CA ILE A 15 -8.04 10.91 -17.23
C ILE A 15 -7.31 10.51 -15.95
N PHE A 16 -6.13 9.90 -16.08
CA PHE A 16 -5.29 9.49 -14.95
C PHE A 16 -5.01 10.64 -13.98
N GLN A 17 -4.50 11.76 -14.50
CA GLN A 17 -4.19 12.96 -13.71
C GLN A 17 -5.42 13.51 -12.98
N ARG A 18 -6.59 13.48 -13.64
CA ARG A 18 -7.85 13.86 -12.99
C ARG A 18 -8.20 12.90 -11.86
N LYS A 19 -8.06 11.58 -12.04
CA LYS A 19 -8.32 10.60 -10.97
C LYS A 19 -7.48 10.93 -9.74
N VAL A 20 -6.16 11.07 -9.92
CA VAL A 20 -5.20 11.42 -8.85
C VAL A 20 -5.53 12.75 -8.19
N SER A 21 -5.85 13.79 -8.97
CA SER A 21 -6.13 15.14 -8.46
C SER A 21 -7.45 15.24 -7.67
N THR A 22 -8.41 14.33 -7.95
CA THR A 22 -9.70 14.25 -7.24
C THR A 22 -9.66 13.32 -6.03
N PHE A 23 -8.51 12.76 -5.69
CA PHE A 23 -8.37 11.90 -4.53
C PHE A 23 -8.68 12.64 -3.23
N SER A 24 -9.22 11.92 -2.24
CA SER A 24 -9.69 12.53 -1.00
C SER A 24 -8.64 13.38 -0.29
N ALA A 25 -8.93 14.67 -0.14
CA ALA A 25 -8.05 15.63 0.55
C ALA A 25 -7.69 15.20 1.98
N SER A 26 -8.61 14.47 2.64
CA SER A 26 -8.39 13.97 4.00
C SER A 26 -7.29 12.90 4.07
N TYR A 27 -7.17 12.05 3.04
CA TYR A 27 -6.10 11.05 2.93
C TYR A 27 -4.78 11.68 2.51
N ILE A 28 -4.82 12.74 1.70
CA ILE A 28 -3.61 13.53 1.36
C ILE A 28 -3.05 14.19 2.62
N ALA A 29 -3.91 14.76 3.47
CA ALA A 29 -3.49 15.33 4.75
C ALA A 29 -2.86 14.28 5.68
N ASP A 30 -3.49 13.10 5.82
CA ASP A 30 -2.93 11.99 6.61
C ASP A 30 -1.57 11.55 6.08
N TRP A 31 -1.38 11.53 4.75
CA TRP A 31 -0.11 11.19 4.11
C TRP A 31 0.98 12.23 4.41
N ARG A 32 0.67 13.53 4.27
CA ARG A 32 1.62 14.61 4.61
C ARG A 32 2.02 14.57 6.08
N ASP A 33 1.06 14.33 6.96
CA ASP A 33 1.30 14.11 8.39
C ASP A 33 2.23 12.92 8.62
N TRP A 34 2.06 11.81 7.89
CA TRP A 34 2.93 10.65 7.99
C TRP A 34 4.38 10.97 7.57
N ILE A 35 4.57 11.57 6.41
CA ILE A 35 5.91 11.87 5.86
C ILE A 35 6.66 12.84 6.78
N SER A 36 5.97 13.82 7.35
CA SER A 36 6.57 14.80 8.27
C SER A 36 6.77 14.30 9.70
N THR A 37 6.27 13.11 10.05
CA THR A 37 6.39 12.58 11.42
C THR A 37 7.82 12.09 11.69
N PRO A 38 8.47 12.51 12.78
CA PRO A 38 9.81 12.06 13.13
C PRO A 38 9.82 10.57 13.54
N PRO A 39 10.95 9.85 13.39
CA PRO A 39 11.02 8.40 13.61
C PRO A 39 10.44 7.92 14.95
N HIS A 40 10.77 8.58 16.06
CA HIS A 40 10.28 8.22 17.40
C HIS A 40 8.76 8.35 17.58
N ALA A 41 8.08 9.12 16.73
CA ALA A 41 6.63 9.32 16.77
C ALA A 41 5.88 8.53 15.70
N LYS A 42 6.59 7.81 14.81
CA LYS A 42 5.99 7.00 13.74
C LYS A 42 5.04 5.90 14.27
N PRO A 43 5.31 5.16 15.36
CA PRO A 43 4.38 4.15 15.87
C PRO A 43 3.00 4.70 16.22
N ALA A 44 2.96 5.76 17.04
CA ALA A 44 1.72 6.42 17.43
C ALA A 44 0.97 7.00 16.21
N ARG A 45 1.71 7.62 15.26
CA ARG A 45 1.14 8.17 14.04
C ARG A 45 0.58 7.09 13.10
N LEU A 46 1.32 6.00 12.90
CA LEU A 46 0.89 4.84 12.11
C LEU A 46 -0.45 4.32 12.64
N GLY A 47 -0.52 4.10 13.96
CA GLY A 47 -1.73 3.69 14.64
C GLY A 47 -2.91 4.64 14.40
N LYS A 48 -2.68 5.96 14.54
CA LYS A 48 -3.71 6.98 14.34
C LYS A 48 -4.28 6.95 12.92
N ILE A 49 -3.41 6.91 11.91
CA ILE A 49 -3.81 6.90 10.49
C ILE A 49 -4.56 5.61 10.15
N LEU A 50 -3.99 4.45 10.47
CA LEU A 50 -4.59 3.16 10.12
C LEU A 50 -5.95 2.93 10.80
N ARG A 51 -6.14 3.40 12.04
CA ARG A 51 -7.46 3.36 12.70
C ARG A 51 -8.48 4.27 12.01
N LYS A 52 -8.08 5.49 11.62
CA LYS A 52 -8.93 6.40 10.85
C LYS A 52 -9.34 5.78 9.52
N TRP A 53 -8.42 5.10 8.84
CA TRP A 53 -8.65 4.38 7.59
C TRP A 53 -9.30 3.00 7.77
N GLN A 54 -9.68 2.64 9.00
CA GLN A 54 -10.35 1.39 9.36
C GLN A 54 -9.58 0.12 8.91
N ALA A 55 -8.25 0.18 8.92
CA ALA A 55 -7.36 -0.81 8.30
C ALA A 55 -7.56 -2.25 8.82
N CYS A 56 -7.85 -2.42 10.11
CA CYS A 56 -7.96 -3.74 10.73
C CYS A 56 -9.39 -4.23 10.98
N ARG A 57 -10.43 -3.52 10.53
CA ARG A 57 -11.82 -3.94 10.81
C ARG A 57 -12.11 -5.35 10.27
N PRO A 58 -12.89 -6.17 10.99
CA PRO A 58 -13.58 -5.86 12.24
C PRO A 58 -12.72 -6.06 13.51
N ASN A 59 -11.45 -6.45 13.37
CA ASN A 59 -10.56 -6.73 14.48
C ASN A 59 -10.02 -5.44 15.13
N THR A 60 -9.62 -5.56 16.40
CA THR A 60 -8.99 -4.49 17.16
C THR A 60 -7.53 -4.34 16.73
N MET A 61 -7.17 -3.13 16.28
CA MET A 61 -5.81 -2.79 15.90
C MET A 61 -4.92 -2.57 17.13
N ARG A 62 -3.67 -3.05 17.07
CA ARG A 62 -2.63 -2.83 18.07
C ARG A 62 -2.33 -1.34 18.28
N ARG A 63 -1.73 -1.03 19.43
CA ARG A 63 -1.30 0.29 19.88
C ARG A 63 0.22 0.35 19.99
N ASP A 64 0.73 1.58 19.98
CA ASP A 64 2.08 1.88 20.44
C ASP A 64 2.23 1.53 21.93
N GLU A 65 3.46 1.24 22.35
CA GLU A 65 3.79 0.79 23.71
C GLU A 65 3.21 1.70 24.80
N LEU A 66 3.31 3.02 24.62
CA LEU A 66 2.83 4.02 25.58
C LEU A 66 1.31 4.04 25.75
N SER A 67 0.57 3.56 24.75
CA SER A 67 -0.90 3.61 24.69
C SER A 67 -1.55 2.23 24.75
N ALA A 68 -0.76 1.16 24.89
CA ALA A 68 -1.25 -0.20 24.81
C ALA A 68 -1.94 -0.66 26.10
N GLY A 69 -3.11 -1.26 25.95
CA GLY A 69 -3.80 -2.05 26.99
C GLY A 69 -3.79 -3.54 26.67
N HIS A 70 -2.79 -4.00 25.90
CA HIS A 70 -2.62 -5.38 25.44
C HIS A 70 -1.15 -5.78 25.51
N GLU A 71 -0.86 -7.07 25.46
CA GLU A 71 0.51 -7.60 25.44
C GLU A 71 1.23 -7.33 24.11
N PRO A 72 2.58 -7.36 24.11
CA PRO A 72 3.38 -7.30 22.89
C PRO A 72 2.97 -8.35 21.82
N PRO A 73 3.32 -8.15 20.54
CA PRO A 73 4.05 -6.99 20.02
C PRO A 73 3.23 -5.69 20.04
N TYR A 74 3.88 -4.55 20.17
CA TYR A 74 3.33 -3.21 19.98
C TYR A 74 3.54 -2.75 18.54
N LEU A 75 2.98 -1.60 18.15
CA LEU A 75 3.27 -1.01 16.85
C LEU A 75 4.76 -0.67 16.69
N ASP A 76 5.43 -0.32 17.78
CA ASP A 76 6.87 -0.11 17.88
C ASP A 76 7.64 -1.37 17.44
N ASP A 77 7.27 -2.53 17.99
CA ASP A 77 7.87 -3.82 17.66
C ASP A 77 7.65 -4.18 16.19
N LEU A 78 6.44 -3.97 15.67
CA LEU A 78 6.15 -4.28 14.26
C LEU A 78 6.95 -3.38 13.31
N ILE A 79 7.11 -2.09 13.62
CA ILE A 79 7.94 -1.19 12.83
C ILE A 79 9.41 -1.61 12.89
N ALA A 80 9.92 -1.97 14.08
CA ALA A 80 11.29 -2.44 14.25
C ALA A 80 11.56 -3.74 13.46
N GLN A 81 10.62 -4.69 13.48
CA GLN A 81 10.69 -5.93 12.71
C GLN A 81 10.62 -5.68 11.19
N ALA A 82 9.80 -4.71 10.75
CA ALA A 82 9.68 -4.36 9.35
C ALA A 82 10.93 -3.66 8.79
N ALA A 83 11.62 -2.86 9.59
CA ALA A 83 12.72 -1.98 9.16
C ALA A 83 13.76 -2.62 8.22
N PRO A 84 14.36 -3.80 8.51
CA PRO A 84 15.33 -4.42 7.60
C PRO A 84 14.73 -4.75 6.23
N HIS A 85 13.43 -5.07 6.15
CA HIS A 85 12.75 -5.38 4.90
C HIS A 85 12.37 -4.12 4.13
N VAL A 86 12.06 -3.03 4.84
CA VAL A 86 11.88 -1.70 4.22
C VAL A 86 13.16 -1.22 3.56
N GLU A 87 14.29 -1.43 4.21
CA GLU A 87 15.60 -1.04 3.67
C GLU A 87 15.92 -1.78 2.36
N VAL A 88 15.62 -3.08 2.29
CA VAL A 88 15.74 -3.85 1.04
C VAL A 88 14.87 -3.25 -0.07
N LEU A 89 13.69 -2.73 0.27
CA LEU A 89 12.76 -2.10 -0.67
C LEU A 89 13.05 -0.62 -0.90
N SER A 90 14.24 -0.12 -0.51
CA SER A 90 14.55 1.32 -0.57
C SER A 90 14.48 1.89 -1.99
N THR A 91 14.86 1.09 -2.98
CA THR A 91 14.83 1.39 -4.41
C THR A 91 13.72 0.66 -5.17
N PHE A 92 12.74 0.11 -4.45
CA PHE A 92 11.64 -0.62 -5.07
C PHE A 92 10.76 0.34 -5.89
N ASP A 93 10.52 0.00 -7.16
CA ASP A 93 9.55 0.68 -8.01
C ASP A 93 8.48 -0.32 -8.49
N ILE A 94 7.23 -0.09 -8.07
CA ILE A 94 6.10 -0.93 -8.45
C ILE A 94 5.87 -0.99 -9.96
N ALA A 95 6.26 0.04 -10.73
CA ALA A 95 6.10 0.06 -12.18
C ALA A 95 6.98 -0.98 -12.89
N GLN A 96 8.05 -1.43 -12.22
CA GLN A 96 9.05 -2.35 -12.76
C GLN A 96 9.08 -3.69 -11.97
N PHE A 97 8.09 -3.93 -11.12
CA PHE A 97 8.10 -5.10 -10.24
C PHE A 97 7.95 -6.40 -11.03
N SER A 98 8.88 -7.33 -10.80
CA SER A 98 8.81 -8.70 -11.31
C SER A 98 9.24 -9.70 -10.24
N PRO A 99 8.37 -10.65 -9.84
CA PRO A 99 8.70 -11.70 -8.88
C PRO A 99 9.87 -12.60 -9.33
N ILE A 100 10.16 -12.65 -10.63
CA ILE A 100 11.27 -13.44 -11.20
C ILE A 100 12.59 -12.66 -11.14
N GLY A 101 12.52 -11.33 -11.24
CA GLY A 101 13.68 -10.46 -11.43
C GLY A 101 14.47 -10.17 -10.15
N ASP A 102 13.81 -10.05 -9.00
CA ASP A 102 14.48 -9.69 -7.74
C ASP A 102 13.96 -10.53 -6.56
N ARG A 103 14.73 -11.58 -6.23
CA ARG A 103 14.42 -12.47 -5.11
C ARG A 103 14.47 -11.75 -3.76
N ALA A 104 15.29 -10.70 -3.61
CA ALA A 104 15.36 -9.96 -2.35
C ALA A 104 14.06 -9.18 -2.09
N TYR A 105 13.49 -8.57 -3.14
CA TYR A 105 12.18 -7.92 -3.04
C TYR A 105 11.07 -8.90 -2.68
N VAL A 106 11.04 -10.09 -3.29
CA VAL A 106 10.05 -11.13 -2.98
C VAL A 106 10.12 -11.55 -1.50
N LEU A 107 11.33 -11.78 -0.97
CA LEU A 107 11.53 -12.15 0.43
C LEU A 107 11.17 -11.00 1.39
N ALA A 108 11.50 -9.76 1.02
CA ALA A 108 11.14 -8.59 1.82
C ALA A 108 9.61 -8.39 1.87
N LEU A 109 8.92 -8.53 0.74
CA LEU A 109 7.46 -8.46 0.69
C LEU A 109 6.82 -9.58 1.51
N ASP A 110 7.28 -10.82 1.39
CA ASP A 110 6.80 -11.93 2.23
C ASP A 110 6.96 -11.63 3.73
N ALA A 111 8.14 -11.17 4.13
CA ALA A 111 8.41 -10.80 5.52
C ALA A 111 7.53 -9.64 6.00
N LEU A 112 7.33 -8.60 5.19
CA LEU A 112 6.42 -7.50 5.54
C LEU A 112 4.97 -7.96 5.71
N TRP A 113 4.50 -8.91 4.90
CA TRP A 113 3.18 -9.52 5.09
C TRP A 113 3.10 -10.20 6.46
N ASN A 114 4.09 -11.03 6.80
CA ASN A 114 4.13 -11.77 8.06
C ASN A 114 4.26 -10.84 9.28
N VAL A 115 4.99 -9.73 9.18
CA VAL A 115 5.04 -8.73 10.25
C VAL A 115 3.67 -8.07 10.45
N PHE A 116 3.06 -7.61 9.35
CA PHE A 116 1.85 -6.79 9.45
C PHE A 116 0.55 -7.59 9.54
N GLU A 117 0.55 -8.91 9.37
CA GLU A 117 -0.61 -9.72 9.75
C GLU A 117 -0.92 -9.62 11.25
N HIS A 118 0.10 -9.29 12.06
CA HIS A 118 -0.05 -9.03 13.49
C HIS A 118 -0.49 -7.60 13.82
N LEU A 119 -0.86 -6.74 12.84
CA LEU A 119 -1.37 -5.39 13.12
C LEU A 119 -2.62 -5.36 14.01
N SER A 120 -3.40 -6.44 14.01
CA SER A 120 -4.50 -6.63 14.96
C SER A 120 -4.19 -7.79 15.91
N TYR A 121 -4.82 -7.75 17.08
CA TYR A 121 -4.53 -8.70 18.15
C TYR A 121 -5.78 -9.36 18.76
N GLU A 122 -6.96 -8.87 18.40
CA GLU A 122 -8.22 -9.36 18.95
C GLU A 122 -9.34 -9.23 17.92
N GLY A 123 -10.21 -10.24 17.86
CA GLY A 123 -11.42 -10.20 17.05
C GLY A 123 -11.80 -11.57 16.49
N ARG A 124 -13.05 -11.69 16.04
CA ARG A 124 -13.60 -12.97 15.55
C ARG A 124 -13.16 -13.32 14.14
N ALA A 125 -12.67 -12.35 13.37
CA ALA A 125 -12.21 -12.58 12.01
C ALA A 125 -10.74 -13.02 12.02
N ARG A 126 -10.39 -14.01 11.19
CA ARG A 126 -8.99 -14.45 10.96
C ARG A 126 -8.18 -14.70 12.25
N ALA A 127 -8.81 -15.24 13.30
CA ALA A 127 -8.17 -15.46 14.60
C ALA A 127 -7.49 -14.20 15.17
N GLY A 128 -8.09 -13.02 14.96
CA GLY A 128 -7.55 -11.73 15.43
C GLY A 128 -6.49 -11.10 14.53
N LEU A 129 -6.06 -11.77 13.45
CA LEU A 129 -5.04 -11.25 12.52
C LEU A 129 -5.62 -10.25 11.50
N ALA A 130 -4.75 -9.38 10.99
CA ALA A 130 -5.12 -8.31 10.08
C ALA A 130 -5.46 -8.83 8.68
N GLY A 131 -6.40 -8.16 8.02
CA GLY A 131 -6.74 -8.40 6.62
C GLY A 131 -5.67 -7.90 5.64
N SER A 132 -5.72 -8.35 4.38
CA SER A 132 -4.88 -7.82 3.30
C SER A 132 -4.99 -6.30 3.13
N VAL A 133 -6.18 -5.74 3.36
CA VAL A 133 -6.38 -4.27 3.38
C VAL A 133 -5.54 -3.61 4.46
N GLY A 134 -5.51 -4.18 5.66
CA GLY A 134 -4.74 -3.62 6.78
C GLY A 134 -3.24 -3.72 6.53
N ILE A 135 -2.80 -4.89 6.07
CA ILE A 135 -1.41 -5.17 5.71
C ILE A 135 -0.92 -4.20 4.62
N SER A 136 -1.63 -4.13 3.48
CA SER A 136 -1.24 -3.27 2.35
C SER A 136 -1.23 -1.78 2.70
N LYS A 137 -2.17 -1.29 3.52
CA LYS A 137 -2.16 0.10 4.02
C LYS A 137 -0.94 0.39 4.89
N ALA A 138 -0.58 -0.52 5.79
CA ALA A 138 0.59 -0.36 6.65
C ALA A 138 1.89 -0.39 5.83
N VAL A 139 2.03 -1.37 4.93
CA VAL A 139 3.17 -1.46 4.02
C VAL A 139 3.32 -0.21 3.16
N MET A 140 2.22 0.33 2.64
CA MET A 140 2.26 1.57 1.87
C MET A 140 2.79 2.75 2.69
N LEU A 141 2.37 2.89 3.95
CA LEU A 141 2.90 3.94 4.84
C LEU A 141 4.38 3.73 5.15
N ILE A 142 4.77 2.55 5.64
CA ILE A 142 6.16 2.29 6.09
C ILE A 142 7.18 2.27 4.94
N THR A 143 6.74 2.04 3.69
CA THR A 143 7.59 2.17 2.51
C THR A 143 7.51 3.55 1.86
N ASP A 144 6.85 4.52 2.49
CA ASP A 144 6.61 5.87 1.97
C ASP A 144 6.02 5.87 0.55
N GLY A 145 5.21 4.85 0.24
CA GLY A 145 4.40 4.77 -0.96
C GLY A 145 5.06 4.03 -2.12
N ARG A 146 6.29 3.53 -1.95
CA ARG A 146 6.97 2.69 -2.95
C ARG A 146 6.19 1.41 -3.22
N VAL A 147 5.72 0.75 -2.16
CA VAL A 147 4.87 -0.44 -2.27
C VAL A 147 3.42 -0.03 -2.05
N GLY A 148 2.61 -0.14 -3.11
CA GLY A 148 1.17 0.11 -3.07
C GLY A 148 0.49 -0.70 -4.18
N PRO A 149 -0.85 -0.61 -4.31
CA PRO A 149 -1.79 0.23 -3.56
C PRO A 149 -2.27 -0.40 -2.24
N ALA A 150 -3.12 0.31 -1.50
CA ALA A 150 -3.99 -0.29 -0.50
C ALA A 150 -5.04 -1.14 -1.22
N PHE A 151 -5.00 -2.46 -1.05
CA PHE A 151 -5.91 -3.37 -1.75
C PHE A 151 -7.30 -3.42 -1.10
N ASP A 152 -7.96 -2.27 -0.94
CA ASP A 152 -9.36 -2.20 -0.50
C ASP A 152 -10.35 -2.66 -1.60
N SER A 153 -11.65 -2.52 -1.35
CA SER A 153 -12.66 -3.00 -2.29
C SER A 153 -12.64 -2.25 -3.63
N GLU A 154 -12.34 -0.96 -3.63
CA GLU A 154 -12.36 -0.14 -4.84
C GLU A 154 -11.18 -0.53 -5.74
N VAL A 155 -9.98 -0.57 -5.17
CA VAL A 155 -8.77 -0.99 -5.89
C VAL A 155 -8.89 -2.43 -6.41
N ARG A 156 -9.34 -3.37 -5.58
CA ARG A 156 -9.52 -4.76 -6.01
C ARG A 156 -10.58 -4.88 -7.11
N SER A 157 -11.68 -4.15 -7.02
CA SER A 157 -12.70 -4.15 -8.07
C SER A 157 -12.18 -3.54 -9.37
N ALA A 158 -11.42 -2.45 -9.28
CA ALA A 158 -10.82 -1.78 -10.42
C ALA A 158 -9.84 -2.68 -11.16
N LEU A 159 -9.13 -3.56 -10.44
CA LEU A 159 -8.18 -4.53 -10.99
C LEU A 159 -8.76 -5.92 -11.27
N LYS A 160 -10.05 -6.15 -10.95
CA LYS A 160 -10.72 -7.47 -10.99
C LYS A 160 -9.99 -8.54 -10.16
N ILE A 161 -9.40 -8.15 -9.03
CA ILE A 161 -8.69 -9.04 -8.12
C ILE A 161 -9.63 -9.54 -7.03
N GLY A 162 -9.57 -10.85 -6.76
CA GLY A 162 -10.33 -11.48 -5.68
C GLY A 162 -9.84 -11.09 -4.29
N LYS A 163 -10.34 -11.78 -3.25
CA LYS A 163 -9.85 -11.59 -1.88
C LYS A 163 -8.42 -12.13 -1.77
N ILE A 164 -7.50 -11.29 -1.31
CA ILE A 164 -6.11 -11.66 -1.02
C ILE A 164 -6.03 -12.22 0.41
N SER A 165 -5.50 -13.43 0.55
CA SER A 165 -5.49 -14.22 1.79
C SER A 165 -4.09 -14.50 2.34
N ASN A 166 -3.05 -14.43 1.51
CA ASN A 166 -1.67 -14.74 1.87
C ASN A 166 -0.66 -13.86 1.08
N ALA A 167 0.62 -13.95 1.46
CA ALA A 167 1.70 -13.16 0.86
C ALA A 167 1.88 -13.40 -0.65
N SER A 168 1.78 -14.65 -1.10
CA SER A 168 1.91 -15.00 -2.52
C SER A 168 0.80 -14.37 -3.37
N GLU A 169 -0.45 -14.45 -2.92
CA GLU A 169 -1.58 -13.77 -3.58
C GLU A 169 -1.41 -12.25 -3.60
N TRP A 170 -0.82 -11.66 -2.54
CA TRP A 170 -0.54 -10.24 -2.51
C TRP A 170 0.56 -9.84 -3.49
N GLN A 171 1.63 -10.62 -3.60
CA GLN A 171 2.69 -10.40 -4.59
C GLN A 171 2.15 -10.53 -6.03
N ASN A 172 1.27 -11.49 -6.30
CA ASN A 172 0.59 -11.59 -7.60
C ASN A 172 -0.29 -10.37 -7.88
N ALA A 173 -0.95 -9.82 -6.85
CA ALA A 173 -1.72 -8.59 -6.99
C ALA A 173 -0.82 -7.37 -7.29
N LEU A 174 0.38 -7.28 -6.68
CA LEU A 174 1.37 -6.26 -6.99
C LEU A 174 1.94 -6.41 -8.41
N LEU A 175 2.15 -7.64 -8.89
CA LEU A 175 2.52 -7.88 -10.28
C LEU A 175 1.44 -7.36 -11.23
N ARG A 176 0.16 -7.61 -10.93
CA ARG A 176 -0.94 -7.08 -11.74
C ARG A 176 -0.97 -5.56 -11.81
N VAL A 177 -0.61 -4.88 -10.71
CA VAL A 177 -0.44 -3.43 -10.68
C VAL A 177 0.70 -3.00 -11.60
N SER A 178 1.85 -3.69 -11.54
CA SER A 178 2.98 -3.41 -12.44
C SER A 178 2.58 -3.57 -13.91
N GLU A 179 1.86 -4.64 -14.26
CA GLU A 179 1.37 -4.87 -15.63
C GLU A 179 0.42 -3.77 -16.11
N ASP A 180 -0.50 -3.34 -15.24
CA ASP A 180 -1.46 -2.27 -15.55
C ASP A 180 -0.76 -0.92 -15.75
N ILE A 181 0.24 -0.61 -14.92
CA ILE A 181 1.11 0.57 -15.10
C ILE A 181 1.87 0.49 -16.43
N GLN A 182 2.51 -0.63 -16.74
CA GLN A 182 3.30 -0.79 -17.97
C GLN A 182 2.44 -0.68 -19.23
N ALA A 183 1.20 -1.18 -19.20
CA ALA A 183 0.27 -0.98 -20.31
C ALA A 183 -0.14 0.49 -20.47
N PHE A 184 -0.39 1.19 -19.36
CA PHE A 184 -0.63 2.63 -19.40
C PHE A 184 0.58 3.38 -19.98
N GLU A 185 1.81 3.08 -19.55
CA GLU A 185 3.03 3.71 -20.08
C GLU A 185 3.18 3.49 -21.59
N LYS A 186 2.89 2.25 -22.04
CA LYS A 186 2.94 1.88 -23.45
C LYS A 186 1.91 2.65 -24.29
N GLU A 187 0.68 2.77 -23.81
CA GLU A 187 -0.39 3.48 -24.51
C GLU A 187 -0.16 5.00 -24.50
N ALA A 188 0.27 5.55 -23.36
CA ALA A 188 0.53 6.98 -23.21
C ALA A 188 1.84 7.45 -23.88
N GLY A 189 2.78 6.52 -24.15
CA GLY A 189 4.09 6.84 -24.72
C GLY A 189 5.01 7.60 -23.76
N LEU A 190 4.82 7.44 -22.45
CA LEU A 190 5.63 8.10 -21.41
C LEU A 190 5.71 7.28 -20.13
N ALA A 191 6.77 7.50 -19.34
CA ALA A 191 6.95 6.85 -18.05
C ALA A 191 5.89 7.31 -17.04
N PHE A 192 5.42 6.39 -16.19
CA PHE A 192 4.38 6.61 -15.19
C PHE A 192 4.78 7.70 -14.18
N SER A 193 6.07 7.76 -13.85
CA SER A 193 6.65 8.80 -13.00
C SER A 193 6.48 10.21 -13.59
N THR A 194 6.49 10.34 -14.92
CA THR A 194 6.29 11.61 -15.65
C THR A 194 4.80 11.93 -15.87
N ALA A 195 3.91 10.93 -15.75
CA ALA A 195 2.47 11.11 -15.92
C ALA A 195 1.80 11.84 -14.75
N LYS A 196 2.49 11.96 -13.61
CA LYS A 196 1.96 12.52 -12.36
C LYS A 196 1.42 13.95 -12.58
N PRO A 197 0.26 14.30 -12.00
CA PRO A 197 -0.23 15.67 -12.07
C PRO A 197 0.68 16.63 -11.29
N PRO A 198 0.65 17.94 -11.62
CA PRO A 198 1.41 18.95 -10.89
C PRO A 198 1.15 18.92 -9.38
N GLY A 199 2.21 18.97 -8.58
CA GLY A 199 2.16 18.92 -7.11
C GLY A 199 2.18 17.52 -6.50
N PHE A 200 2.25 16.47 -7.32
CA PHE A 200 2.34 15.06 -6.88
C PHE A 200 3.64 14.37 -7.33
N GLU A 201 4.58 15.11 -7.90
CA GLU A 201 5.83 14.60 -8.48
C GLU A 201 6.71 13.89 -7.45
N ALA A 202 6.70 14.40 -6.22
CA ALA A 202 7.46 13.84 -5.09
C ALA A 202 6.82 12.57 -4.49
N LEU A 203 5.63 12.16 -4.94
CA LEU A 203 5.03 10.91 -4.48
C LEU A 203 5.59 9.72 -5.24
N GLU A 204 5.77 8.63 -4.52
CA GLU A 204 6.17 7.35 -5.09
C GLU A 204 5.06 6.73 -5.96
N ASN A 205 5.47 5.93 -6.96
CA ASN A 205 4.57 5.39 -7.97
C ASN A 205 3.44 4.54 -7.35
N GLY A 206 3.74 3.73 -6.32
CA GLY A 206 2.72 2.93 -5.63
C GLY A 206 1.64 3.78 -4.97
N ARG A 207 2.00 4.92 -4.39
CA ARG A 207 1.05 5.87 -3.81
C ARG A 207 0.24 6.60 -4.88
N VAL A 208 0.85 7.03 -5.97
CA VAL A 208 0.12 7.68 -7.07
C VAL A 208 -0.89 6.72 -7.69
N TYR A 209 -0.51 5.45 -7.87
CA TYR A 209 -1.40 4.43 -8.38
C TYR A 209 -2.58 4.16 -7.42
N ASP A 210 -2.32 4.06 -6.12
CA ASP A 210 -3.34 4.00 -5.07
C ASP A 210 -4.33 5.16 -5.17
N MET A 211 -3.84 6.37 -5.39
CA MET A 211 -4.69 7.56 -5.55
C MET A 211 -5.53 7.54 -6.83
N ALA A 212 -5.03 6.94 -7.91
CA ALA A 212 -5.77 6.85 -9.17
C ALA A 212 -6.96 5.88 -9.08
N LEU A 213 -6.86 4.84 -8.26
CA LEU A 213 -7.89 3.80 -8.12
C LEU A 213 -8.70 3.87 -6.81
N GLY A 214 -8.20 4.59 -5.82
CA GLY A 214 -8.79 4.69 -4.50
C GLY A 214 -9.93 5.72 -4.39
N PRO A 215 -10.39 5.96 -3.15
CA PRO A 215 -11.59 6.74 -2.89
C PRO A 215 -11.47 8.21 -3.25
N ARG A 216 -12.58 8.77 -3.76
CA ARG A 216 -12.73 10.18 -4.12
C ARG A 216 -13.50 10.95 -3.06
#